data_AF-A0A923QHF0-F1
#
_entry.id   AF-A0A923QHF0-F1
#
_cell.length_a   1.000
_cell.length_b   1.000
_cell.length_c   1.000
_cell.angle_alpha   90.00
_cell.angle_beta   90.00
_cell.angle_gamma   90.00
#
_symmetry.space_group_name_H-M   'P 1'
#
loop_
_entity.id
_entity.type
_entity.pdbx_description
1 polymer ?
#
loop_
_entity_poly.entity_id
_entity_poly.type
_entity_poly.pdbx_seq_one_letter_code
_entity_poly.pdbx_strand_id
1 'polypeptide(L)' 'MKIIDSLVGQAAGIAAIRRDIHAHPELCFEEVRTADVVARQLTEWGTPIHRGMGTTGVIGIVEGTGPKTGRAIGLRAD' A
#
# COMPACT_ATOMS: atom_id res chain seq x y z
N MET A 1 2.15 22.37 11.19
CA MET A 1 2.86 21.10 10.94
C MET A 1 3.49 21.20 9.56
N LYS A 2 4.81 21.02 9.43
CA LYS A 2 5.49 21.08 8.13
C LYS A 2 5.35 19.71 7.46
N ILE A 3 4.52 19.62 6.44
CA ILE A 3 4.31 18.39 5.66
C ILE A 3 5.36 18.34 4.56
N ILE A 4 5.80 17.14 4.18
CA ILE A 4 6.76 16.93 3.10
C ILE A 4 6.09 17.28 1.76
N ASP A 5 6.68 18.15 0.95
CA ASP A 5 6.09 18.64 -0.30
C ASP A 5 5.76 17.51 -1.28
N SER A 6 6.57 16.44 -1.30
CA SER A 6 6.32 15.27 -2.14
C SER A 6 5.02 14.53 -1.78
N LEU A 7 4.60 14.56 -0.50
CA LEU A 7 3.32 14.00 -0.07
C LEU A 7 2.15 14.88 -0.50
N VAL A 8 2.32 16.20 -0.43
CA VAL A 8 1.30 17.15 -0.90
C VAL A 8 1.06 17.00 -2.39
N GLY A 9 2.13 16.84 -3.18
CA GLY A 9 2.03 16.60 -4.63
C GLY A 9 1.30 15.30 -4.99
N GLN A 10 1.35 14.28 -4.15
CA GLN A 10 0.69 12.99 -4.39
C GLN A 10 -0.73 12.89 -3.80
N ALA A 11 -1.17 13.88 -3.01
CA ALA A 11 -2.44 13.82 -2.29
C ALA A 11 -3.65 13.58 -3.19
N ALA A 12 -3.67 14.17 -4.39
CA ALA A 12 -4.76 13.97 -5.35
C ALA A 12 -4.86 12.52 -5.84
N GLY A 13 -3.71 11.88 -6.12
CA GLY A 13 -3.64 10.48 -6.55
C GLY A 13 -4.08 9.53 -5.44
N ILE A 14 -3.59 9.74 -4.22
CA ILE A 14 -3.99 8.95 -3.05
C ILE A 14 -5.50 9.10 -2.78
N ALA A 15 -6.04 10.32 -2.89
CA ALA A 15 -7.47 10.56 -2.74
C ALA A 15 -8.32 9.89 -3.83
N ALA A 16 -7.79 9.72 -5.05
CA ALA A 16 -8.46 8.99 -6.11
C ALA A 16 -8.54 7.49 -5.82
N ILE A 17 -7.45 6.88 -5.34
CA ILE A 17 -7.43 5.47 -4.90
C ILE A 17 -8.46 5.24 -3.79
N ARG A 18 -8.48 6.12 -2.78
CA ARG A 18 -9.45 6.04 -1.68
C ARG A 18 -10.89 6.13 -2.18
N ARG A 19 -11.18 7.00 -3.15
CA ARG A 19 -12.52 7.13 -3.75
C ARG A 19 -12.90 5.88 -4.55
N ASP A 20 -11.98 5.29 -5.29
CA ASP A 20 -12.20 4.05 -6.04
C ASP A 20 -12.51 2.86 -5.13
N ILE A 21 -11.71 2.67 -4.07
CA ILE A 21 -11.95 1.60 -3.08
C ILE A 21 -13.30 1.82 -2.38
N HIS A 22 -13.62 3.07 -2.01
CA HIS A 22 -14.89 3.39 -1.36
C HIS A 22 -16.11 3.18 -2.27
N ALA A 23 -15.97 3.36 -3.58
CA ALA A 23 -17.04 3.14 -4.55
C ALA A 23 -17.32 1.65 -4.82
N HIS A 24 -16.37 0.77 -4.51
CA HIS A 24 -16.48 -0.67 -4.76
C HIS A 24 -16.06 -1.46 -3.51
N PRO A 25 -16.89 -1.42 -2.44
CA PRO A 25 -16.62 -2.16 -1.21
C PRO A 25 -16.73 -3.67 -1.46
N GLU A 26 -15.86 -4.43 -0.80
CA GLU A 26 -15.86 -5.90 -0.79
C GLU A 26 -16.02 -6.40 0.65
N LEU A 27 -16.47 -7.64 0.81
CA LEU A 27 -16.69 -8.26 2.11
C LEU A 27 -15.40 -8.87 2.67
N CYS A 28 -15.41 -9.15 3.98
CA CYS A 28 -14.33 -9.83 4.67
C CYS A 28 -13.91 -11.12 3.96
N PHE A 29 -12.63 -11.25 3.65
CA PHE A 29 -12.00 -12.39 2.94
C PHE A 29 -12.36 -12.52 1.45
N GLU A 30 -13.08 -11.54 0.90
CA GLU A 30 -13.48 -11.48 -0.51
C GLU A 30 -12.90 -10.25 -1.22
N GLU A 31 -11.96 -9.53 -0.60
CA GLU A 31 -11.38 -8.26 -1.08
C GLU A 31 -10.37 -8.44 -2.22
N VAL A 32 -10.73 -9.22 -3.23
CA VAL A 32 -9.86 -9.60 -4.36
C VAL A 32 -9.48 -8.38 -5.18
N ARG A 33 -10.46 -7.54 -5.53
CA ARG A 33 -10.23 -6.33 -6.35
C ARG A 33 -9.43 -5.29 -5.55
N THR A 34 -9.74 -5.12 -4.27
CA THR A 34 -9.02 -4.18 -3.39
C THR A 34 -7.57 -4.62 -3.24
N ALA A 35 -7.32 -5.91 -3.04
CA ALA A 35 -5.96 -6.47 -3.02
C ALA A 35 -5.23 -6.24 -4.34
N ASP A 36 -5.91 -6.38 -5.49
CA ASP A 36 -5.33 -6.07 -6.81
C ASP A 36 -4.98 -4.60 -6.98
N VAL A 37 -5.84 -3.68 -6.54
CA VAL A 37 -5.58 -2.23 -6.58
C VAL A 37 -4.34 -1.88 -5.77
N VAL A 38 -4.22 -2.40 -4.54
CA VAL A 38 -3.05 -2.17 -3.68
C VAL A 38 -1.80 -2.78 -4.27
N ALA A 39 -1.87 -4.03 -4.73
CA ALA A 39 -0.74 -4.73 -5.36
C ALA A 39 -0.22 -3.99 -6.60
N ARG A 40 -1.14 -3.54 -7.46
CA ARG A 40 -0.79 -2.75 -8.65
C ARG A 40 -0.11 -1.44 -8.25
N GLN A 41 -0.66 -0.70 -7.28
CA GLN A 41 -0.10 0.58 -6.87
C GLN A 41 1.32 0.45 -6.29
N LEU A 42 1.54 -0.54 -5.41
CA LEU A 42 2.86 -0.82 -4.84
C LEU A 42 3.87 -1.23 -5.93
N THR A 43 3.42 -2.02 -6.90
CA THR A 43 4.25 -2.43 -8.05
C THR A 43 4.63 -1.23 -8.92
N GLU A 44 3.69 -0.32 -9.20
CA GLU A 44 3.94 0.92 -9.95
C GLU A 44 4.95 1.83 -9.24
N TRP A 45 4.98 1.80 -7.90
CA TRP A 45 5.99 2.49 -7.10
C TRP A 45 7.33 1.75 -7.00
N GLY A 46 7.47 0.60 -7.67
CA GLY A 46 8.70 -0.20 -7.65
C GLY A 46 8.94 -0.94 -6.33
N THR A 47 7.90 -1.14 -5.51
CA THR A 47 8.00 -1.85 -4.23
C THR A 47 7.77 -3.34 -4.46
N PRO A 48 8.70 -4.23 -4.07
CA PRO A 48 8.49 -5.66 -4.06
C PRO A 48 7.29 -6.05 -3.20
N ILE A 49 6.43 -6.94 -3.72
CA ILE A 49 5.22 -7.37 -3.04
C ILE A 49 5.13 -8.87 -2.86
N HIS A 50 4.48 -9.29 -1.77
CA HIS A 50 3.96 -10.63 -1.55
C HIS A 50 2.45 -10.59 -1.39
N ARG A 51 1.75 -11.59 -1.94
CA ARG A 51 0.29 -11.71 -1.90
C ARG A 51 -0.12 -13.07 -1.32
N GLY A 52 -1.39 -13.21 -0.95
CA GLY A 52 -1.97 -14.48 -0.49
C GLY A 52 -1.88 -14.73 1.02
N MET A 53 -1.52 -13.70 1.79
CA MET A 53 -1.49 -13.78 3.26
C MET A 53 -2.91 -13.69 3.81
N GLY A 54 -3.43 -14.76 4.42
CA GLY A 54 -4.81 -14.77 4.90
C GLY A 54 -5.83 -14.53 3.77
N THR A 55 -5.63 -15.21 2.63
CA THR A 55 -6.42 -15.10 1.40
C THR A 55 -6.09 -13.87 0.55
N THR A 56 -6.44 -12.65 1.00
CA THR A 56 -6.35 -11.42 0.18
C THR A 56 -5.23 -10.47 0.59
N GLY A 57 -4.50 -10.77 1.68
CA GLY A 57 -3.47 -9.87 2.22
C GLY A 57 -2.29 -9.62 1.27
N VAL A 58 -1.82 -8.37 1.29
CA VAL A 58 -0.68 -7.86 0.51
C VAL A 58 0.37 -7.29 1.45
N ILE A 59 1.63 -7.63 1.22
CA ILE A 59 2.80 -7.10 1.95
C ILE A 59 3.72 -6.42 0.94
N GLY A 60 3.99 -5.13 1.16
CA GLY A 60 5.04 -4.39 0.44
C GLY A 60 6.32 -4.30 1.28
N ILE A 61 7.47 -4.53 0.65
CA ILE A 61 8.78 -4.47 1.32
C ILE A 61 9.54 -3.24 0.83
N VAL A 62 9.83 -2.31 1.75
CA VAL A 62 10.69 -1.17 1.47
C VAL A 62 12.01 -1.38 2.20
N GLU A 63 13.08 -1.62 1.45
CA GLU A 63 14.43 -1.73 2.02
C GLU A 63 15.02 -0.33 2.25
N GLY A 64 15.55 -0.10 3.45
CA GLY A 64 16.30 1.12 3.74
C GLY A 64 17.61 1.17 2.97
N THR A 65 18.09 2.37 2.67
CA THR A 65 19.33 2.60 1.90
C THR A 65 20.61 2.56 2.75
N GLY A 66 20.49 2.44 4.07
CA GLY A 66 21.62 2.40 5.02
C GLY A 66 22.17 0.99 5.28
N PRO A 67 23.18 0.86 6.16
CA PRO A 67 23.73 -0.43 6.56
C PRO A 67 22.64 -1.38 7.11
N LYS A 68 22.72 -2.68 6.79
CA LYS A 68 21.77 -3.67 7.31
C LYS A 68 21.93 -3.80 8.82
N THR A 69 20.90 -3.38 9.57
CA THR A 69 20.87 -3.43 11.05
C THR A 69 20.04 -4.58 11.60
N GLY A 70 19.27 -5.28 10.75
CA GLY A 70 18.31 -6.30 11.17
C GLY A 70 17.02 -5.75 11.80
N ARG A 71 16.85 -4.43 11.87
CA ARG A 71 15.63 -3.78 12.38
C ARG A 71 14.61 -3.58 11.26
N ALA A 72 13.33 -3.79 11.58
CA ALA A 72 12.22 -3.58 10.66
C ALA A 72 11.06 -2.86 11.38
N ILE A 73 10.26 -2.12 10.62
CA ILE A 73 9.02 -1.48 11.09
C ILE A 73 7.88 -2.03 10.24
N GLY A 74 6.83 -2.54 10.91
CA GLY A 74 5.59 -2.93 10.25
C GLY A 74 4.61 -1.77 10.21
N LEU A 75 4.20 -1.36 9.00
CA LEU A 75 3.10 -0.44 8.80
C LEU A 75 1.86 -1.24 8.38
N ARG A 76 0.77 -1.09 9.14
CA ARG A 76 -0.51 -1.76 8.86
C ARG A 76 -1.55 -0.71 8.47
N ALA A 77 -2.33 -1.01 7.44
CA ALA A 77 -3.51 -0.27 7.04
C ALA A 77 -4.68 -1.25 6.82
N ASP A 78 -5.87 -0.83 7.23
CA ASP A 78 -7.15 -1.51 7.10
C ASP A 78 -8.17 -0.63 6.37
#